data_AF-B5I2J3-F1
#
_entry.id   AF-B5I2J3-F1
#
_cell.length_a   1.000
_cell.length_b   1.000
_cell.length_c   1.000
_cell.angle_alpha   90.00
_cell.angle_beta   90.00
_cell.angle_gamma   90.00
#
_symmetry.space_group_name_H-M   'P 1'
#
loop_
_entity.id
_entity.type
_entity.pdbx_description
1 polymer ?
#
loop_
_entity_poly.entity_id
_entity_poly.type
_entity_poly.pdbx_seq_one_letter_code
_entity_poly.pdbx_strand_id
1 'polypeptide(L)' 'MTATSTPTPTPTPSDLLAAMSFRVLRGEPSAEELAAITTVLTLRLTAQDEPTPQRPATARWTRPERLRAYNCPRAWHG' A
#
# COMPACT_ATOMS: atom_id res chain seq x y z
N MET A 1 38.40 2.83 21.11
CA MET A 1 37.17 2.30 20.50
C MET A 1 37.14 2.74 19.04
N THR A 2 37.62 1.90 18.12
CA THR A 2 37.61 2.17 16.68
C THR A 2 36.30 1.66 16.09
N ALA A 3 35.46 2.57 15.58
CA ALA A 3 34.22 2.21 14.89
C ALA A 3 34.55 1.68 13.49
N THR A 4 34.24 0.41 13.22
CA THR A 4 34.30 -0.18 11.89
C THR A 4 33.06 0.27 11.12
N SER A 5 33.18 1.26 10.24
CA SER A 5 32.13 1.61 9.29
C SER A 5 32.08 0.56 8.18
N THR A 6 31.02 -0.24 8.14
CA THR A 6 30.74 -1.15 7.01
C THR A 6 30.38 -0.32 5.78
N PRO A 7 31.03 -0.51 4.62
CA PRO A 7 30.60 0.13 3.39
C PRO A 7 29.24 -0.45 2.97
N THR A 8 28.22 0.41 2.82
CA THR A 8 26.94 0.02 2.22
C THR A 8 27.19 -0.43 0.79
N PRO A 9 26.82 -1.65 0.39
CA PRO A 9 26.94 -2.05 -1.01
C PRO A 9 26.06 -1.16 -1.87
N THR A 10 26.64 -0.58 -2.92
CA THR A 10 25.87 0.14 -3.94
C THR A 10 24.89 -0.84 -4.58
N PRO A 11 23.57 -0.57 -4.54
CA PRO A 11 22.61 -1.45 -5.19
C PRO A 11 22.94 -1.49 -6.69
N THR A 12 23.06 -2.70 -7.22
CA THR A 12 23.28 -2.87 -8.66
C THR A 12 21.98 -2.52 -9.41
N PRO A 13 22.04 -2.13 -10.69
CA PRO A 13 20.83 -1.88 -11.46
C PRO A 13 19.89 -3.09 -11.50
N SER A 14 20.40 -4.31 -11.40
CA SER A 14 19.60 -5.54 -11.28
C SER A 14 18.82 -5.60 -9.96
N ASP A 15 19.41 -5.17 -8.84
CA ASP A 15 18.72 -5.11 -7.54
C ASP A 15 17.59 -4.08 -7.57
N LEU A 16 17.82 -2.95 -8.23
CA LEU A 16 16.79 -1.93 -8.43
C LEU A 16 15.65 -2.44 -9.32
N LEU A 17 15.97 -3.19 -10.38
CA LEU A 17 14.98 -3.79 -11.25
C LEU A 17 14.16 -4.86 -10.51
N ALA A 18 14.80 -5.67 -9.66
CA ALA A 18 14.12 -6.64 -8.82
C ALA A 18 13.14 -5.96 -7.85
N ALA A 19 13.55 -4.84 -7.25
CA ALA A 19 12.71 -4.06 -6.34
C ALA A 19 11.48 -3.43 -7.02
N MET A 20 11.53 -3.15 -8.32
CA MET A 20 10.42 -2.55 -9.10
C MET A 20 9.60 -3.58 -9.92
N SER A 21 9.91 -4.86 -9.80
CA SER A 21 9.23 -5.94 -10.55
C SER A 21 8.11 -6.58 -9.72
N PHE A 22 7.05 -7.06 -10.39
CA PHE A 22 6.03 -7.90 -9.76
C PHE A 22 6.09 -9.32 -10.32
N ARG A 23 5.70 -10.31 -9.50
CA ARG A 23 5.71 -11.74 -9.86
C ARG A 23 4.30 -12.31 -9.83
N VAL A 24 3.97 -13.09 -10.87
CA VAL A 24 2.76 -13.92 -10.89
C VAL A 24 3.02 -15.19 -10.09
N LEU A 25 2.26 -15.39 -9.01
CA LEU A 25 2.38 -16.58 -8.17
C LEU A 25 1.48 -17.74 -8.64
N ARG A 26 0.40 -17.43 -9.37
CA ARG A 26 -0.59 -18.41 -9.85
C ARG A 26 -1.33 -17.85 -11.06
N GLY A 27 -1.69 -18.74 -11.98
CA GLY A 27 -2.43 -18.42 -13.20
C GLY A 27 -1.50 -18.06 -14.36
N GLU A 28 -2.07 -18.01 -15.57
CA GLU A 28 -1.37 -17.59 -16.78
C GLU A 28 -2.10 -16.35 -17.32
N PRO A 29 -1.72 -15.14 -16.89
CA PRO A 29 -2.37 -13.92 -17.37
C PRO A 29 -2.05 -13.69 -18.84
N SER A 30 -3.05 -13.22 -19.57
CA SER A 30 -2.89 -12.78 -20.95
C SER A 30 -1.96 -11.54 -21.03
N ALA A 31 -1.42 -11.29 -22.22
CA ALA A 31 -0.63 -10.10 -22.48
C ALA A 31 -1.40 -8.79 -22.19
N GLU A 32 -2.72 -8.79 -22.40
CA GLU A 32 -3.58 -7.65 -22.12
C GLU A 32 -3.70 -7.36 -20.63
N GLU A 33 -3.89 -8.40 -19.81
CA GLU A 33 -3.96 -8.26 -18.35
C GLU A 33 -2.63 -7.78 -17.77
N LEU A 34 -1.50 -8.29 -18.28
CA LEU A 34 -0.16 -7.82 -17.90
C LEU A 34 0.05 -6.35 -18.26
N ALA A 35 -0.40 -5.93 -19.44
CA ALA A 35 -0.34 -4.53 -19.86
C ALA A 35 -1.18 -3.63 -18.94
N ALA A 36 -2.43 -4.02 -18.64
CA ALA A 36 -3.32 -3.27 -17.76
C ALA A 36 -2.73 -3.08 -16.36
N ILE A 37 -2.20 -4.16 -15.76
CA ILE A 37 -1.56 -4.10 -14.43
C ILE A 37 -0.32 -3.18 -14.48
N THR A 38 0.51 -3.31 -15.51
CA THR A 38 1.69 -2.45 -15.68
C THR A 38 1.30 -0.98 -15.79
N THR A 39 0.29 -0.65 -16.60
CA THR A 39 -0.22 0.72 -16.74
C THR A 39 -0.69 1.30 -15.41
N VAL A 40 -1.46 0.53 -14.63
CA VAL A 40 -1.93 0.98 -13.31
C VAL A 40 -0.76 1.21 -12.34
N LEU A 41 0.22 0.30 -12.33
CA LEU A 41 1.41 0.44 -11.49
C LEU A 41 2.24 1.66 -11.88
N THR A 42 2.50 1.85 -13.16
CA THR A 42 3.21 3.04 -13.66
C THR A 42 2.45 4.30 -13.28
N LEU A 43 1.13 4.37 -13.50
CA LEU A 43 0.33 5.54 -13.15
C LEU A 43 0.43 5.88 -11.66
N ARG A 44 0.41 4.88 -10.77
CA ARG A 44 0.56 5.12 -9.32
C ARG A 44 1.96 5.55 -8.91
N LEU A 45 2.99 5.03 -9.56
CA LEU A 45 4.38 5.40 -9.27
C LEU A 45 4.74 6.79 -9.81
N THR A 46 4.10 7.21 -10.90
CA THR A 46 4.33 8.52 -11.51
C THR A 46 3.36 9.59 -11.04
N ALA A 47 2.28 9.20 -10.36
CA ALA A 47 1.37 10.13 -9.73
C ALA A 47 2.16 10.99 -8.74
N GLN A 48 2.28 12.28 -9.06
CA GLN A 48 2.70 13.28 -8.08
C GLN A 48 1.65 13.28 -6.96
N ASP A 49 2.06 13.55 -5.72
CA ASP A 49 1.13 13.76 -4.61
C ASP A 49 0.18 14.91 -4.98
N GLU A 50 -0.98 14.56 -5.52
CA GLU A 50 -2.11 15.46 -5.62
C GLU A 50 -2.49 15.82 -4.18
N PRO A 51 -2.64 17.11 -3.84
CA PRO A 51 -2.95 17.54 -2.48
C PRO A 51 -4.10 16.69 -1.94
N THR A 52 -3.82 15.93 -0.89
CA THR A 52 -4.76 14.98 -0.33
C THR A 52 -6.09 15.70 -0.10
N PRO A 53 -7.21 15.26 -0.69
CA PRO A 53 -8.47 15.94 -0.52
C PRO A 53 -8.74 16.06 0.98
N GLN A 54 -8.88 17.31 1.43
CA GLN A 54 -8.99 17.64 2.83
C GLN A 54 -10.18 16.86 3.41
N ARG A 55 -9.90 15.91 4.30
CA ARG A 55 -10.94 15.05 4.86
C ARG A 55 -12.01 15.96 5.48
N PRO A 56 -13.30 15.80 5.13
CA PRO A 56 -14.36 16.59 5.73
C PRO A 56 -14.29 16.42 7.25
N ALA A 57 -14.49 17.52 7.98
CA ALA A 57 -14.42 17.54 9.44
C ALA A 57 -15.24 16.38 10.01
N THR A 58 -14.63 15.62 10.93
CA THR A 58 -15.29 14.49 11.57
C THR A 58 -16.61 14.96 12.16
N ALA A 59 -17.72 14.40 11.67
CA ALA A 59 -19.04 14.70 12.23
C ALA A 59 -19.00 14.43 13.75
N ARG A 60 -19.40 15.40 14.58
CA ARG A 60 -19.36 15.29 16.05
C ARG A 60 -20.35 14.25 16.61
N TRP A 61 -21.06 13.54 15.75
CA TRP A 61 -21.98 12.47 16.09
C TRP A 61 -21.17 11.20 16.33
N THR A 62 -21.01 10.85 17.59
CA THR A 62 -20.33 9.61 17.98
C THR A 62 -21.17 8.42 17.57
N ARG A 63 -20.67 7.61 16.63
CA ARG A 63 -21.25 6.31 16.28
C ARG A 63 -21.04 5.34 17.45
N PRO A 64 -22.11 4.83 18.09
CA PRO A 64 -22.00 3.96 19.26
C PRO A 64 -21.11 2.75 19.01
N GLU A 65 -21.21 2.12 17.84
CA GLU A 65 -20.41 0.96 17.42
C GLU A 65 -18.88 1.17 17.40
N ARG A 66 -18.40 2.43 17.42
CA ARG A 66 -16.96 2.75 17.47
C ARG A 66 -16.41 2.98 18.87
N LEU A 67 -17.27 2.92 19.89
CA LEU A 67 -16.82 2.93 21.28
C LEU A 67 -16.33 1.53 21.64
N ARG A 68 -15.14 1.42 22.24
CA ARG A 68 -14.53 0.15 22.70
C ARG A 68 -15.45 -0.70 23.60
N ALA A 69 -16.51 -0.10 24.15
CA ALA A 69 -17.47 -0.71 25.05
C ALA A 69 -18.91 -0.67 24.53
N TYR A 70 -19.13 -0.67 23.21
CA TYR A 70 -20.48 -0.86 22.67
C TYR A 70 -20.92 -2.32 22.86
N ASN A 71 -21.37 -2.61 24.07
CA ASN A 71 -21.91 -3.90 24.44
C ASN A 71 -23.43 -3.82 24.31
N CYS A 72 -23.93 -4.04 23.09
CA CYS A 72 -25.36 -4.20 22.85
C CYS A 72 -25.68 -5.70 22.83
N PRO A 73 -26.43 -6.23 23.79
CA PRO A 73 -26.75 -7.66 23.86
C PRO A 73 -27.53 -8.20 22.63
N ARG A 74 -28.02 -7.31 21.76
CA ARG A 74 -28.79 -7.64 20.55
C ARG A 74 -28.08 -7.26 19.24
N ALA A 75 -26.83 -6.80 19.28
CA ALA A 75 -26.04 -6.65 18.06
C ALA A 75 -25.66 -8.07 17.58
N TRP A 76 -26.13 -8.44 16.39
CA TRP A 76 -25.97 -9.78 15.85
C TRP A 76 -24.49 -10.18 15.79
N HIS A 77 -24.18 -11.37 16.30
CA HIS A 77 -22.93 -12.05 16.00
C HIS A 77 -22.89 -12.37 14.50
N GLY A 78 -22.04 -11.67 13.77
CA GLY A 78 -21.72 -11.84 12.36
C GLY A 78 -20.41 -11.15 12.04
#